data_AF-A0A6A5Z0P5-F1
#
_entry.id   AF-A0A6A5Z0P5-F1
#
_cell.length_a   1.000
_cell.length_b   1.000
_cell.length_c   1.000
_cell.angle_alpha   90.00
_cell.angle_beta   90.00
_cell.angle_gamma   90.00
#
_symmetry.space_group_name_H-M   'P 1'
#
loop_
_entity.id
_entity.type
_entity.pdbx_description
1 polymer ?
#
loop_
_entity_poly.entity_id
_entity_poly.type
_entity_poly.pdbx_seq_one_letter_code
_entity_poly.pdbx_strand_id
1 'polypeptide(L)'
;MGFLPKMMEILTNYEVDFYHIVHDADRSKAAIYATSKADTPFEDFKWTNEYAVFLTFSSDGTEITRMEEMVDTAFFQQFFPRFQKYLARS
;
A
#
# COMPACT_ATOMS: atom_id res chain seq x y z
N MET A 1 17.52 -8.66 -0.01
CA MET A 1 16.27 -8.20 -0.66
C MET A 1 15.49 -7.37 0.37
N GLY A 2 14.98 -6.19 0.01
CA GLY A 2 14.23 -5.36 0.96
C GLY A 2 12.89 -5.96 1.38
N PHE A 3 12.29 -5.43 2.44
CA PHE A 3 10.99 -5.86 2.98
C PHE A 3 9.86 -5.76 1.93
N LEU A 4 9.79 -4.64 1.21
CA LEU A 4 8.75 -4.34 0.24
C LEU A 4 8.72 -5.32 -0.96
N PRO A 5 9.83 -5.61 -1.66
CA PRO A 5 9.86 -6.64 -2.71
C PRO A 5 9.31 -7.99 -2.26
N LYS A 6 9.68 -8.46 -1.06
CA LYS A 6 9.20 -9.73 -0.52
C LYS A 6 7.72 -9.72 -0.18
N MET A 7 7.20 -8.58 0.26
CA MET A 7 5.77 -8.42 0.49
C MET A 7 5.01 -8.49 -0.83
N MET A 8 5.47 -7.79 -1.87
CA MET A 8 4.81 -7.81 -3.20
C MET A 8 4.80 -9.22 -3.82
N GLU A 9 5.84 -10.02 -3.63
CA GLU A 9 5.92 -11.40 -4.14
C GLU A 9 4.80 -12.32 -3.61
N ILE A 10 4.27 -12.06 -2.41
CA ILE A 10 3.27 -12.92 -1.77
C ILE A 10 1.83 -12.46 -1.97
N LEU A 11 1.61 -11.30 -2.59
CA LEU A 11 0.29 -10.76 -2.86
C LEU A 11 -0.11 -11.12 -4.29
N THR A 12 -1.02 -12.08 -4.43
CA THR A 12 -1.57 -12.50 -5.73
C THR A 12 -2.98 -11.97 -5.91
N ASN A 13 -3.44 -11.83 -7.17
CA ASN A 13 -4.77 -11.26 -7.47
C ASN A 13 -5.00 -9.89 -6.80
N TYR A 14 -3.95 -9.04 -6.84
CA TYR A 14 -4.00 -7.72 -6.22
C TYR A 14 -4.94 -6.79 -6.99
N GLU A 15 -5.90 -6.21 -6.28
CA GLU A 15 -6.84 -5.23 -6.79
C GLU A 15 -6.82 -3.99 -5.89
N VAL A 16 -6.98 -2.82 -6.50
CA VAL A 16 -7.08 -1.53 -5.80
C VAL A 16 -8.34 -0.81 -6.26
N ASP A 17 -9.09 -0.31 -5.29
CA ASP A 17 -10.29 0.50 -5.49
C ASP A 17 -10.00 1.93 -5.01
N PHE A 18 -10.19 2.90 -5.90
CA PHE A 18 -10.03 4.32 -5.59
C PHE A 18 -11.40 4.95 -5.30
N TYR A 19 -11.56 5.55 -4.13
CA TYR A 19 -12.83 6.13 -3.71
C TYR A 19 -12.86 7.65 -3.89
N HIS A 20 -11.79 8.32 -3.45
CA HIS A 20 -11.67 9.78 -3.56
C HIS A 20 -10.27 10.18 -3.99
N ILE A 21 -10.20 11.13 -4.91
CA ILE A 21 -8.96 11.73 -5.35
C ILE A 21 -9.13 13.25 -5.28
N VAL A 22 -8.33 13.91 -4.45
CA VAL A 22 -8.29 15.36 -4.31
C VAL A 22 -6.99 15.84 -4.92
N HIS A 23 -7.07 16.73 -5.90
CA HIS A 23 -5.90 17.33 -6.55
C HIS A 23 -5.71 18.77 -6.04
N ASP A 24 -4.49 19.10 -5.66
CA ASP A 24 -4.03 20.46 -5.37
C ASP A 24 -2.94 20.81 -6.38
N ALA A 25 -3.39 21.15 -7.60
CA ALA A 25 -2.52 21.37 -8.75
C ALA A 25 -1.56 22.54 -8.53
N ASP A 26 -2.02 23.62 -7.89
CA ASP A 26 -1.22 24.81 -7.58
C ASP A 26 -0.01 24.49 -6.68
N ARG A 27 -0.08 23.39 -5.93
CA ARG A 27 0.99 22.94 -5.03
C ARG A 27 1.67 21.65 -5.48
N SER A 28 1.36 21.16 -6.69
CA SER A 28 1.86 19.88 -7.20
C SER A 28 1.60 18.74 -6.21
N LYS A 29 0.37 18.60 -5.71
CA LYS A 29 -0.01 17.57 -4.73
C LYS A 29 -1.31 16.86 -5.07
N ALA A 30 -1.44 15.65 -4.56
CA ALA A 30 -2.71 14.92 -4.54
C ALA A 30 -2.88 14.13 -3.24
N ALA A 31 -4.13 13.91 -2.85
CA ALA A 31 -4.52 12.98 -1.80
C ALA A 31 -5.47 11.93 -2.39
N ILE A 32 -5.23 10.66 -2.10
CA ILE A 32 -5.99 9.52 -2.61
C ILE A 32 -6.49 8.72 -1.42
N TYR A 33 -7.78 8.44 -1.38
CA TYR A 33 -8.36 7.42 -0.51
C TYR A 33 -8.62 6.14 -1.31
N ALA A 34 -8.03 5.04 -0.88
CA ALA A 34 -8.11 3.76 -1.56
C ALA A 34 -8.21 2.58 -0.58
N THR A 35 -8.75 1.47 -1.08
CA THR A 35 -8.58 0.16 -0.46
C THR A 35 -7.90 -0.77 -1.43
N SER A 36 -7.19 -1.77 -0.93
CA SER A 36 -6.68 -2.87 -1.74
C SER A 36 -6.97 -4.22 -1.14
N LYS A 37 -7.15 -5.20 -2.02
CA LYS A 37 -7.36 -6.60 -1.65
C LYS A 37 -6.43 -7.49 -2.45
N ALA A 38 -5.97 -8.58 -1.84
CA ALA A 38 -5.18 -9.60 -2.50
C ALA A 38 -5.29 -10.93 -1.76
N ASP A 39 -4.99 -12.00 -2.48
CA ASP A 39 -4.71 -13.29 -1.88
C ASP A 39 -3.33 -13.28 -1.22
N THR A 40 -3.20 -14.02 -0.12
CA THR A 40 -1.91 -14.24 0.55
C THR A 40 -1.69 -15.74 0.74
N PRO A 41 -0.43 -16.19 0.94
CA PRO A 41 -0.14 -17.59 1.26
C PRO A 41 -0.53 -17.96 2.70
N PHE A 42 -1.12 -17.04 3.48
CA PHE A 42 -1.57 -17.28 4.84
C PHE A 42 -3.00 -17.83 4.77
N GLU A 43 -3.17 -19.11 5.11
CA GLU A 43 -4.42 -19.88 4.89
C GLU A 43 -5.72 -19.13 5.23
N ASP A 44 -5.74 -18.43 6.37
CA ASP A 44 -6.91 -17.77 6.94
C ASP A 44 -6.89 -16.23 6.82
N PHE A 45 -5.91 -15.66 6.12
CA PHE A 45 -5.71 -14.21 6.09
C PHE A 45 -5.62 -13.67 4.68
N LYS A 46 -6.58 -12.84 4.29
CA LYS A 46 -6.54 -12.09 3.03
C LYS A 46 -5.92 -10.72 3.26
N TRP A 47 -5.26 -10.19 2.25
CA TRP A 47 -4.89 -8.79 2.25
C TRP A 47 -6.16 -7.97 2.02
N THR A 48 -6.49 -7.11 2.96
CA THR A 48 -7.62 -6.16 2.89
C THR A 48 -7.17 -4.91 3.62
N ASN A 49 -6.54 -3.99 2.90
CA ASN A 49 -5.94 -2.81 3.48
C ASN A 49 -6.70 -1.55 3.05
N GLU A 50 -6.79 -0.60 3.95
CA GLU A 50 -7.38 0.72 3.73
C GLU A 50 -6.32 1.78 4.00
N TYR A 51 -6.19 2.75 3.10
CA TYR A 51 -5.13 3.74 3.22
C TYR A 51 -5.45 5.05 2.50
N ALA A 52 -4.81 6.12 3.00
CA ALA A 52 -4.73 7.40 2.32
C ALA A 52 -3.30 7.63 1.84
N VAL A 53 -3.14 7.95 0.56
CA VAL A 53 -1.84 8.30 -0.05
C VAL A 53 -1.78 9.79 -0.30
N PHE A 54 -0.73 10.44 0.18
CA PHE A 54 -0.40 11.82 -0.14
C PHE A 54 0.80 11.84 -1.08
N LEU A 55 0.59 12.39 -2.27
CA LEU A 55 1.59 12.50 -3.32
C LEU A 55 2.04 13.95 -3.42
N THR A 56 3.35 14.13 -3.52
CA THR A 56 3.97 15.37 -4.02
C THR A 56 4.64 15.07 -5.34
N PHE A 57 4.37 15.90 -6.34
CA PHE A 57 4.92 15.77 -7.68
C PHE A 57 6.10 16.72 -7.88
N SER A 58 6.89 16.48 -8.93
CA SER A 58 7.86 17.45 -9.44
C SER A 58 7.17 18.74 -9.89
N SER A 59 7.92 19.83 -10.03
CA SER A 59 7.35 21.13 -10.41
C SER A 59 6.68 21.14 -11.79
N ASP A 60 7.11 20.26 -12.69
CA ASP A 60 6.49 20.02 -14.00
C ASP A 60 5.38 18.96 -13.97
N GLY A 61 5.12 18.33 -12.82
CA GLY A 61 4.04 17.38 -12.59
C GLY A 61 4.27 15.98 -13.20
N THR A 62 5.46 15.67 -13.70
CA THR A 62 5.75 14.43 -14.44
C THR A 62 6.18 13.26 -13.56
N GLU A 63 6.73 13.54 -12.37
CA GLU A 63 7.26 12.54 -11.45
C GLU A 63 6.66 12.69 -10.06
N ILE A 64 6.51 11.58 -9.32
CA ILE A 64 6.23 11.60 -7.89
C ILE A 64 7.57 11.77 -7.16
N THR A 65 7.73 12.88 -6.45
CA THR A 65 8.95 13.19 -5.69
C THR A 65 8.84 12.79 -4.21
N ARG A 66 7.61 12.64 -3.71
CA ARG A 66 7.33 12.11 -2.37
C ARG A 66 6.01 11.37 -2.35
N MET A 67 6.00 10.23 -1.66
CA MET A 67 4.81 9.46 -1.35
C MET A 67 4.76 9.23 0.15
N GLU A 68 3.64 9.57 0.77
CA GLU A 68 3.36 9.32 2.17
C GLU A 68 2.07 8.54 2.29
N GLU A 69 2.06 7.51 3.11
CA GLU A 69 0.90 6.63 3.26
C GLU A 69 0.46 6.63 4.72
N MET A 70 -0.81 6.96 4.95
CA MET A 70 -1.50 6.68 6.20
C MET A 70 -2.24 5.36 6.03
N VAL A 71 -1.74 4.33 6.70
CA VAL A 71 -2.22 2.96 6.57
C VAL A 71 -3.07 2.52 7.77
N ASP A 72 -3.91 1.51 7.57
CA ASP A 72 -4.58 0.82 8.68
C ASP A 72 -3.56 0.05 9.54
N THR A 73 -3.15 0.68 10.65
CA THR A 73 -2.22 0.06 11.60
C THR A 73 -2.76 -1.20 12.26
N ALA A 74 -4.09 -1.35 12.41
CA ALA A 74 -4.68 -2.54 13.01
C ALA A 74 -4.59 -3.74 12.06
N PHE A 75 -4.76 -3.52 10.75
CA PHE A 75 -4.46 -4.52 9.74
C PHE A 75 -2.99 -4.96 9.82
N PHE A 76 -2.05 -4.00 9.84
CA PHE A 76 -0.62 -4.31 9.86
C PHE A 76 -0.15 -5.01 11.15
N GLN A 77 -0.77 -4.74 12.29
CA GLN A 77 -0.53 -5.49 13.53
C GLN A 77 -0.82 -6.99 13.39
N GLN A 78 -1.78 -7.37 12.54
CA GLN A 78 -2.11 -8.77 12.27
C GLN A 78 -1.28 -9.35 11.12
N PHE A 79 -0.98 -8.54 10.10
CA PHE A 79 -0.22 -8.95 8.93
C PHE A 79 1.25 -9.24 9.24
N PHE A 80 1.96 -8.32 9.93
CA PHE A 80 3.41 -8.42 10.11
C PHE A 80 3.87 -9.73 10.80
N PRO A 81 3.23 -10.21 11.88
CA PRO A 81 3.63 -11.47 12.50
C PRO A 81 3.48 -12.68 11.57
N ARG A 82 2.46 -12.68 10.69
CA ARG A 82 2.24 -13.76 9.71
C ARG A 82 3.32 -13.71 8.62
N PHE A 83 3.60 -12.51 8.11
CA PHE A 83 4.62 -12.31 7.11
C PHE A 83 6.03 -12.66 7.61
N GLN A 84 6.38 -12.27 8.84
CA GLN A 84 7.65 -12.67 9.46
C GLN A 84 7.77 -14.19 9.62
N LYS A 85 6.70 -14.87 10.05
CA LYS A 85 6.68 -16.35 10.12
C LYS A 85 6.85 -17.01 8.75
N TYR A 86 6.27 -16.42 7.71
CA TYR A 86 6.45 -16.90 6.34
C TYR A 86 7.90 -16.74 5.88
N LEU A 87 8.49 -15.56 6.07
CA LEU A 87 9.88 -15.29 5.72
C LEU A 87 10.89 -16.17 6.47
N ALA A 88 10.58 -16.58 7.71
CA ALA A 88 11.44 -17.48 8.48
C ALA A 88 11.40 -18.94 7.99
N ARG A 89 10.41 -19.31 7.15
CA ARG A 89 10.21 -20.67 6.63
C ARG A 89 10.62 -20.82 5.16
N SER A 90 10.86 -19.71 4.46
CA SER A 90 11.21 -19.60 3.04
C SER A 90 12.71 -19.38 2.84
#